data_AF-A0A951XDD5-F1
#
_entry.id   AF-A0A951XDD5-F1
#
_cell.length_a   1.000
_cell.length_b   1.000
_cell.length_c   1.000
_cell.angle_alpha   90.00
_cell.angle_beta   90.00
_cell.angle_gamma   90.00
#
_symmetry.space_group_name_H-M   'P 1'
#
loop_
_entity.id
_entity.type
_entity.pdbx_description
1 polymer ?
#
loop_
_entity_poly.entity_id
_entity_poly.type
_entity_poly.pdbx_seq_one_letter_code
_entity_poly.pdbx_strand_id
1 'polypeptide(L)'
;MKTGLLSFLLLFAITTFAQPTLREQFEKINTVQEAEKFVAANQPIKPELYKLTYGKDSSRVDVRLLKLTKGDILSIGYTTYKIIDAKESINYRASYIFLDGAELTVSEIEKLRAEILQKLSEGVPFEKLSDEYTMDGNNTHGDTGWFFGEEMVPIELQNGVKNHKLGDVFFVDVPDRKWNYIVKKTYNDQIDKEITVLRATGR
;
A
#
# COMPACT_ATOMS: atom_id res chain seq x y z
N MET A 1 30.99 41.80 68.99
CA MET A 1 31.76 40.99 68.01
C MET A 1 31.00 39.70 67.73
N LYS A 2 30.81 39.38 66.44
CA LYS A 2 30.46 38.06 65.88
C LYS A 2 29.01 37.56 65.99
N THR A 3 28.10 38.21 65.26
CA THR A 3 26.94 37.53 64.65
C THR A 3 26.79 38.06 63.24
N GLY A 4 27.22 37.30 62.25
CA GLY A 4 27.10 37.72 60.85
C GLY A 4 27.95 36.89 59.92
N LEU A 5 27.39 35.77 59.45
CA LEU A 5 27.39 35.32 58.05
C LEU A 5 26.92 33.86 58.05
N LEU A 6 25.62 33.65 58.03
CA LEU A 6 25.05 32.35 57.69
C LEU A 6 23.67 32.59 57.09
N SER A 7 23.68 33.14 55.88
CA SER A 7 22.49 33.16 55.03
C SER A 7 22.89 33.09 53.57
N PHE A 8 22.53 31.95 52.98
CA PHE A 8 21.89 31.86 51.67
C PHE A 8 22.76 32.07 50.42
N LEU A 9 23.66 31.12 50.17
CA LEU A 9 23.95 30.71 48.80
C LEU A 9 22.91 29.65 48.39
N LEU A 10 21.69 30.10 48.06
CA LEU A 10 20.73 29.24 47.37
C LEU A 10 21.21 29.10 45.92
N LEU A 11 21.81 27.95 45.62
CA LEU A 11 22.15 27.54 44.26
C LEU A 11 20.87 27.53 43.42
N PHE A 12 20.64 28.57 42.63
CA PHE A 12 19.72 28.52 41.50
C PHE A 12 20.31 27.56 40.47
N ALA A 13 20.07 26.27 40.63
CA ALA A 13 20.19 25.30 39.56
C ALA A 13 19.06 25.62 38.56
N ILE A 14 19.31 26.57 37.67
CA ILE A 14 18.43 26.84 36.53
C ILE A 14 18.53 25.60 35.65
N THR A 15 17.57 24.69 35.77
CA THR A 15 17.45 23.57 34.85
C THR A 15 17.10 24.14 33.48
N THR A 16 18.09 24.25 32.60
CA THR A 16 17.86 24.57 31.19
C THR A 16 17.14 23.39 30.56
N PHE A 17 15.81 23.48 30.41
CA PHE A 17 15.07 22.54 29.59
C PHE A 17 15.45 22.80 28.13
N ALA A 18 16.12 21.84 27.50
CA ALA A 18 16.36 21.89 26.06
C ALA A 18 15.01 21.97 25.34
N GLN A 19 14.87 22.90 24.40
CA GLN A 19 13.68 22.94 23.57
C GLN A 19 13.63 21.67 22.73
N PRO A 20 12.45 21.02 22.62
CA PRO A 20 12.34 19.81 21.82
C PRO A 20 12.65 20.12 20.37
N THR A 21 13.44 19.26 19.73
CA THR A 21 13.74 19.34 18.31
C THR A 21 12.46 19.26 17.48
N LEU A 22 12.49 19.74 16.24
CA LEU A 22 11.33 19.62 15.35
C LEU A 22 10.87 18.17 15.17
N ARG A 23 11.81 17.21 15.15
CA ARG A 23 11.50 15.79 15.10
C ARG A 23 10.72 15.33 16.34
N GLU A 24 11.21 15.65 17.53
CA GLU A 24 10.54 15.29 18.80
C GLU A 24 9.16 15.94 18.94
N GLN A 25 8.98 17.13 18.36
CA GLN A 25 7.65 17.75 18.26
C GLN A 25 6.74 16.96 17.33
N PHE A 26 7.25 16.56 16.16
CA PHE A 26 6.48 15.76 15.19
C PHE A 26 6.10 14.38 15.72
N GLU A 27 6.94 13.74 16.53
CA GLU A 27 6.63 12.45 17.17
C GLU A 27 5.32 12.49 17.97
N LYS A 28 4.98 13.65 18.56
CA LYS A 28 3.77 13.84 19.37
C LYS A 28 2.49 14.09 18.57
N ILE A 29 2.59 14.35 17.26
CA ILE A 29 1.46 14.71 16.38
C ILE A 29 0.97 13.48 15.63
N ASN A 30 -0.18 12.93 15.97
CA ASN A 30 -0.67 11.65 15.43
C ASN A 30 -1.91 11.78 14.55
N THR A 31 -2.54 12.95 14.56
CA THR A 31 -3.78 13.22 13.82
C THR A 31 -3.64 14.44 12.93
N VAL A 32 -4.49 14.51 11.90
CA VAL A 32 -4.58 15.67 11.01
C VAL A 32 -4.95 16.93 11.82
N GLN A 33 -5.86 16.81 12.78
CA GLN A 33 -6.29 17.93 13.63
C GLN A 33 -5.16 18.47 14.52
N GLU A 34 -4.31 17.61 15.07
CA GLU A 34 -3.12 18.03 15.81
C GLU A 34 -2.10 18.71 14.89
N ALA A 35 -1.93 18.20 13.67
CA ALA A 35 -1.03 18.78 12.68
C ALA A 35 -1.52 20.16 12.22
N GLU A 36 -2.83 20.36 12.02
CA GLU A 36 -3.44 21.66 11.72
C GLU A 36 -3.21 22.66 12.86
N LYS A 37 -3.39 22.23 14.12
CA LYS A 37 -3.08 23.05 15.30
C LYS A 37 -1.59 23.42 15.35
N PHE A 38 -0.71 22.47 15.03
CA PHE A 38 0.72 22.72 14.96
C PHE A 38 1.06 23.76 13.88
N VAL A 39 0.46 23.63 12.69
CA VAL A 39 0.64 24.60 11.60
C VAL A 39 0.24 26.00 12.07
N ALA A 40 -0.94 26.15 12.65
CA ALA A 40 -1.44 27.43 13.15
C ALA A 40 -0.53 28.06 14.22
N ALA A 41 0.00 27.25 15.15
CA ALA A 41 0.81 27.73 16.26
C ALA A 41 2.27 28.06 15.90
N ASN A 42 2.81 27.52 14.79
CA ASN A 42 4.24 27.55 14.50
C ASN A 42 4.59 28.30 13.19
N GLN A 43 3.81 29.32 12.82
CA GLN A 43 4.00 30.12 11.59
C GLN A 43 5.46 30.54 11.27
N PRO A 44 6.33 30.90 12.26
CA PRO A 44 7.71 31.29 11.96
C PRO A 44 8.56 30.21 11.26
N ILE A 45 8.30 28.92 11.50
CA ILE A 45 9.02 27.80 10.84
C ILE A 45 8.33 27.32 9.54
N LYS A 46 7.35 28.10 9.06
CA LYS A 46 6.57 27.89 7.84
C LYS A 46 6.07 26.43 7.70
N PRO A 47 5.36 25.92 8.72
CA PRO A 47 4.83 24.57 8.68
C PRO A 47 3.71 24.48 7.64
N GLU A 48 3.58 23.33 7.00
CA GLU A 48 2.64 23.10 5.92
C GLU A 48 2.09 21.68 6.00
N LEU A 49 0.79 21.55 5.75
CA LEU A 49 0.14 20.27 5.48
C LEU A 49 -0.21 20.21 4.00
N TYR A 50 0.23 19.16 3.32
CA TYR A 50 -0.09 18.93 1.91
C TYR A 50 -0.28 17.45 1.63
N LYS A 51 -0.90 17.15 0.49
CA LYS A 51 -1.13 15.78 0.03
C LYS A 51 -0.15 15.42 -1.07
N LEU A 52 0.26 14.16 -1.09
CA LEU A 52 0.96 13.56 -2.22
C LEU A 52 0.20 12.33 -2.71
N THR A 53 0.14 12.18 -4.02
CA THR A 53 -0.50 11.07 -4.72
C THR A 53 0.55 10.32 -5.55
N TYR A 54 0.63 9.01 -5.35
CA TYR A 54 1.52 8.13 -6.10
C TYR A 54 1.22 8.20 -7.61
N GLY A 55 2.28 8.24 -8.42
CA GLY A 55 2.19 8.38 -9.88
C GLY A 55 1.92 9.80 -10.38
N LYS A 56 1.31 10.68 -9.56
CA LYS A 56 1.09 12.10 -9.91
C LYS A 56 2.23 12.99 -9.44
N ASP A 57 2.61 12.88 -8.16
CA ASP A 57 3.69 13.68 -7.59
C ASP A 57 5.03 12.95 -7.74
N SER A 58 6.00 13.62 -8.38
CA SER A 58 7.18 12.97 -8.96
C SER A 58 8.51 13.59 -8.58
N SER A 59 8.53 14.61 -7.71
CA SER A 59 9.81 15.18 -7.26
C SER A 59 10.61 14.15 -6.47
N ARG A 60 11.94 14.31 -6.41
CA ARG A 60 12.82 13.37 -5.68
C ARG A 60 12.45 13.22 -4.21
N VAL A 61 11.93 14.28 -3.58
CA VAL A 61 11.47 14.22 -2.18
C VAL A 61 10.13 13.51 -2.10
N ASP A 62 9.19 13.82 -2.99
CA ASP A 62 7.85 13.23 -2.98
C ASP A 62 7.91 11.72 -3.20
N VAL A 63 8.71 11.25 -4.16
CA VAL A 63 8.94 9.82 -4.40
C VAL A 63 9.53 9.11 -3.17
N ARG A 64 10.31 9.80 -2.35
CA ARG A 64 10.82 9.24 -1.09
C ARG A 64 9.74 9.22 -0.01
N LEU A 65 8.94 10.28 0.10
CA LEU A 65 7.85 10.38 1.07
C LEU A 65 6.73 9.37 0.79
N LEU A 66 6.40 9.15 -0.49
CA LEU A 66 5.38 8.18 -0.92
C LEU A 66 5.76 6.72 -0.59
N LYS A 67 7.02 6.43 -0.27
CA LYS A 67 7.45 5.11 0.21
C LYS A 67 7.25 4.92 1.71
N LEU A 68 6.98 5.99 2.44
CA LEU A 68 6.77 5.96 3.88
C LEU A 68 5.34 5.58 4.22
N THR A 69 5.14 5.23 5.49
CA THR A 69 3.88 4.83 6.10
C THR A 69 3.47 5.85 7.16
N LYS A 70 2.21 5.80 7.60
CA LYS A 70 1.71 6.70 8.66
C LYS A 70 2.60 6.64 9.90
N GLY A 71 2.97 7.81 10.42
CA GLY A 71 3.82 7.95 11.60
C GLY A 71 5.31 8.12 11.27
N ASP A 72 5.75 7.73 10.09
CA ASP A 72 7.15 7.88 9.68
C ASP A 72 7.57 9.35 9.64
N ILE A 73 8.79 9.60 10.09
CA ILE A 73 9.40 10.94 10.11
C ILE A 73 10.73 10.90 9.36
N LEU A 74 10.83 11.75 8.33
CA LEU A 74 12.02 11.93 7.51
C LEU A 74 12.54 13.36 7.64
N SER A 75 13.82 13.52 7.96
CA SER A 75 14.49 14.83 7.94
C SER A 75 15.48 14.90 6.78
N ILE A 76 15.41 15.99 6.01
CA ILE A 76 16.30 16.28 4.87
C ILE A 76 16.84 17.68 5.07
N GLY A 77 18.12 17.78 5.46
CA GLY A 77 18.71 19.06 5.87
C GLY A 77 17.95 19.64 7.07
N TYR A 78 17.47 20.88 6.95
CA TYR A 78 16.69 21.57 7.98
C TYR A 78 15.17 21.34 7.87
N THR A 79 14.71 20.52 6.93
CA THR A 79 13.28 20.26 6.75
C THR A 79 12.93 18.89 7.30
N THR A 80 11.92 18.85 8.16
CA THR A 80 11.37 17.60 8.70
C THR A 80 9.98 17.39 8.12
N TYR A 81 9.71 16.14 7.75
CA TYR A 81 8.45 15.66 7.19
C TYR A 81 7.90 14.56 8.10
N LYS A 82 6.61 14.55 8.39
CA LYS A 82 5.90 13.43 9.01
C LYS A 82 4.72 13.01 8.15
N ILE A 83 4.54 11.71 7.96
CA ILE A 83 3.33 11.17 7.35
C ILE A 83 2.23 11.14 8.41
N ILE A 84 1.26 12.03 8.30
CA ILE A 84 0.16 12.16 9.26
C ILE A 84 -0.97 11.19 8.93
N ASP A 85 -1.21 10.97 7.64
CA ASP A 85 -2.18 10.01 7.15
C ASP A 85 -1.65 9.31 5.89
N ALA A 86 -2.04 8.06 5.70
CA ALA A 86 -1.66 7.26 4.54
C ALA A 86 -2.80 6.31 4.17
N LYS A 87 -3.23 6.37 2.92
CA LYS A 87 -4.19 5.45 2.31
C LYS A 87 -3.49 4.76 1.15
N GLU A 88 -3.49 3.44 1.18
CA GLU A 88 -2.82 2.62 0.16
C GLU A 88 -3.71 1.42 -0.17
N SER A 89 -3.98 1.22 -1.45
CA SER A 89 -4.61 0.02 -1.99
C SER A 89 -3.83 -0.44 -3.21
N ILE A 90 -3.75 -1.76 -3.37
CA ILE A 90 -3.15 -2.39 -4.54
C ILE A 90 -4.27 -3.07 -5.29
N ASN A 91 -4.52 -2.62 -6.52
CA ASN A 91 -5.46 -3.24 -7.43
C ASN A 91 -4.72 -4.21 -8.35
N TYR A 92 -5.36 -5.35 -8.58
CA TYR A 92 -4.87 -6.40 -9.46
C TYR A 92 -5.78 -6.53 -10.66
N ARG A 93 -5.24 -7.06 -11.76
CA ARG A 93 -6.03 -7.43 -12.93
C ARG A 93 -5.42 -8.65 -13.60
N ALA A 94 -6.28 -9.60 -13.91
CA ALA A 94 -5.92 -10.87 -14.49
C ALA A 94 -6.96 -11.28 -15.53
N SER A 95 -6.63 -12.31 -16.28
CA SER A 95 -7.61 -13.11 -16.99
C SER A 95 -7.70 -14.49 -16.35
N TYR A 96 -8.87 -15.11 -16.40
CA TYR A 96 -9.06 -16.46 -15.88
C TYR A 96 -9.87 -17.34 -16.84
N ILE A 97 -9.76 -18.66 -16.61
CA ILE A 97 -10.64 -19.69 -17.14
C ILE A 97 -11.13 -20.48 -15.93
N PHE A 98 -12.44 -20.55 -15.74
CA PHE A 98 -13.04 -21.25 -14.60
C PHE A 98 -13.52 -22.65 -15.00
N LEU A 99 -13.12 -23.65 -14.20
CA LEU A 99 -13.55 -25.03 -14.32
C LEU A 99 -14.31 -25.43 -13.04
N ASP A 100 -15.57 -25.83 -13.20
CA ASP A 100 -16.45 -26.18 -12.07
C ASP A 100 -16.19 -27.61 -11.59
N GLY A 101 -15.61 -27.76 -10.39
CA GLY A 101 -15.40 -29.06 -9.76
C GLY A 101 -16.66 -29.67 -9.14
N ALA A 102 -17.81 -29.01 -9.21
CA ALA A 102 -19.10 -29.64 -8.96
C ALA A 102 -19.59 -30.46 -10.17
N GLU A 103 -19.18 -30.09 -11.38
CA GLU A 103 -19.55 -30.78 -12.63
C GLU A 103 -18.46 -31.71 -13.14
N LEU A 104 -17.19 -31.35 -12.91
CA LEU A 104 -16.02 -32.11 -13.37
C LEU A 104 -15.34 -32.87 -12.24
N THR A 105 -14.83 -34.06 -12.56
CA THR A 105 -13.91 -34.80 -11.70
C THR A 105 -12.52 -34.16 -11.71
N VAL A 106 -11.73 -34.45 -10.67
CA VAL A 106 -10.31 -34.00 -10.60
C VAL A 106 -9.52 -34.44 -11.85
N SER A 107 -9.76 -35.66 -12.35
CA SER A 107 -9.08 -36.14 -13.55
C SER A 107 -9.47 -35.38 -14.81
N GLU A 108 -10.71 -34.93 -14.92
CA GLU A 108 -11.17 -34.11 -16.06
C GLU A 108 -10.60 -32.71 -15.98
N ILE A 109 -10.57 -32.11 -14.79
CA ILE A 109 -9.94 -30.79 -14.55
C ILE A 109 -8.47 -30.81 -14.97
N GLU A 110 -7.71 -31.81 -14.54
CA GLU A 110 -6.27 -31.91 -14.88
C GLU A 110 -6.06 -32.13 -16.38
N LYS A 111 -6.95 -32.89 -17.04
CA LYS A 111 -6.90 -33.06 -18.50
C LYS A 111 -7.16 -31.74 -19.23
N LEU A 112 -8.17 -30.99 -18.82
CA LEU A 112 -8.48 -29.67 -19.39
C LEU A 112 -7.35 -28.67 -19.16
N ARG A 113 -6.76 -28.65 -17.96
CA ARG A 113 -5.57 -27.83 -17.67
C ARG A 113 -4.43 -28.12 -18.63
N ALA A 114 -4.11 -29.40 -18.83
CA ALA A 114 -3.04 -29.82 -19.74
C ALA A 114 -3.33 -29.39 -21.19
N GLU A 115 -4.57 -29.57 -21.65
CA GLU A 115 -5.00 -29.16 -23.00
C GLU A 115 -4.93 -27.64 -23.20
N ILE A 116 -5.41 -26.86 -22.23
CA ILE A 116 -5.37 -25.39 -22.26
C ILE A 116 -3.92 -24.89 -22.27
N LEU A 117 -3.04 -25.45 -21.44
CA LEU A 117 -1.62 -25.10 -21.44
C LEU A 117 -0.93 -25.47 -22.77
N GLN A 118 -1.28 -26.61 -23.36
CA GLN A 118 -0.79 -26.99 -24.67
C GLN A 118 -1.21 -25.97 -25.73
N LYS A 119 -2.50 -25.64 -25.83
CA LYS A 119 -3.00 -24.63 -26.79
C LYS A 119 -2.35 -23.25 -26.57
N LEU A 120 -2.13 -22.84 -25.32
CA LEU A 120 -1.37 -21.62 -25.01
C LEU A 120 0.06 -21.68 -25.55
N SER A 121 0.75 -22.81 -25.39
CA SER A 121 2.12 -23.00 -25.89
C SER A 121 2.21 -22.99 -27.42
N GLU A 122 1.11 -23.36 -28.10
CA GLU A 122 0.96 -23.30 -29.56
C GLU A 122 0.59 -21.89 -30.05
N GLY A 123 0.42 -20.93 -29.14
CA GLY A 123 0.16 -19.52 -29.45
C GLY A 123 -1.32 -19.14 -29.53
N VAL A 124 -2.25 -20.01 -29.11
CA VAL A 124 -3.65 -19.64 -29.01
C VAL A 124 -3.82 -18.54 -27.96
N PRO A 125 -4.50 -17.42 -28.28
CA PRO A 125 -4.67 -16.34 -27.32
C PRO A 125 -5.50 -16.76 -26.10
N PHE A 126 -5.16 -16.24 -24.92
CA PHE A 126 -5.80 -16.64 -23.66
C PHE A 126 -7.29 -16.31 -23.66
N GLU A 127 -7.67 -15.17 -24.24
CA GLU A 127 -9.05 -14.74 -24.42
C GLU A 127 -9.89 -15.77 -25.20
N LYS A 128 -9.30 -16.43 -26.20
CA LYS A 128 -9.99 -17.47 -26.98
C LYS A 128 -10.18 -18.75 -26.18
N LEU A 129 -9.19 -19.08 -25.35
CA LEU A 129 -9.31 -20.22 -24.45
C LEU A 129 -10.32 -19.95 -23.33
N SER A 130 -10.39 -18.72 -22.83
CA SER A 130 -11.46 -18.33 -21.91
C SER A 130 -12.83 -18.46 -22.54
N ASP A 131 -13.02 -17.95 -23.76
CA ASP A 131 -14.29 -18.08 -24.49
C ASP A 131 -14.71 -19.54 -24.71
N GLU A 132 -13.73 -20.43 -24.90
CA GLU A 132 -13.96 -21.86 -25.19
C GLU A 132 -14.23 -22.69 -23.92
N TYR A 133 -13.51 -22.43 -22.82
CA TYR A 133 -13.43 -23.36 -21.69
C TYR A 133 -14.04 -22.85 -20.37
N THR A 134 -14.32 -21.55 -20.22
CA THR A 134 -14.86 -21.06 -18.93
C THR A 134 -16.30 -21.56 -18.71
N MET A 135 -16.57 -22.11 -17.52
CA MET A 135 -17.85 -22.76 -17.21
C MET A 135 -18.85 -21.86 -16.47
N ASP A 136 -18.44 -20.65 -16.07
CA ASP A 136 -19.25 -19.70 -15.30
C ASP A 136 -20.08 -18.75 -16.17
N GLY A 137 -20.05 -18.93 -17.50
CA GLY A 137 -20.75 -18.08 -18.44
C GLY A 137 -20.18 -16.66 -18.55
N ASN A 138 -18.95 -16.43 -18.08
CA ASN A 138 -18.30 -15.14 -18.21
C ASN A 138 -18.12 -14.75 -19.69
N ASN A 139 -18.51 -13.51 -20.04
CA ASN A 139 -18.45 -12.93 -21.38
C ASN A 139 -17.41 -11.81 -21.53
N THR A 140 -16.51 -11.62 -20.55
CA THR A 140 -15.43 -10.62 -20.58
C THR A 140 -14.16 -11.11 -21.27
N HIS A 141 -14.24 -12.25 -21.97
CA HIS A 141 -13.07 -12.98 -22.49
C HIS A 141 -12.06 -13.33 -21.38
N GLY A 142 -12.58 -13.61 -20.18
CA GLY A 142 -11.83 -13.99 -19.00
C GLY A 142 -11.26 -12.82 -18.19
N ASP A 143 -11.35 -11.57 -18.68
CA ASP A 143 -10.81 -10.41 -17.96
C ASP A 143 -11.60 -10.11 -16.67
N THR A 144 -10.88 -9.97 -15.55
CA THR A 144 -11.49 -9.69 -14.24
C THR A 144 -11.88 -8.22 -14.05
N GLY A 145 -11.45 -7.32 -14.93
CA GLY A 145 -11.29 -5.91 -14.59
C GLY A 145 -10.29 -5.71 -13.45
N TRP A 146 -10.18 -4.47 -12.97
CA TRP A 146 -9.42 -4.16 -11.75
C TRP A 146 -10.20 -4.63 -10.53
N PHE A 147 -9.54 -5.38 -9.65
CA PHE A 147 -10.11 -5.88 -8.41
C PHE A 147 -9.18 -5.67 -7.22
N PHE A 148 -9.77 -5.55 -6.04
CA PHE A 148 -9.07 -5.57 -4.75
C PHE A 148 -10.01 -6.12 -3.67
N GLY A 149 -9.45 -6.85 -2.70
CA GLY A 149 -10.18 -7.41 -1.57
C GLY A 149 -11.01 -8.65 -1.89
N GLU A 150 -11.42 -9.33 -0.81
CA GLU A 150 -12.16 -10.60 -0.85
C GLU A 150 -13.64 -10.44 -1.25
N GLU A 151 -14.16 -9.21 -1.25
CA GLU A 151 -15.53 -8.91 -1.66
C GLU A 151 -15.72 -9.03 -3.18
N MET A 152 -14.64 -8.87 -3.96
CA MET A 152 -14.69 -8.92 -5.42
C MET A 152 -14.33 -10.30 -5.99
N VAL A 153 -13.34 -10.96 -5.39
CA VAL A 153 -12.83 -12.27 -5.83
C VAL A 153 -12.44 -13.13 -4.63
N PRO A 154 -12.37 -14.47 -4.76
CA PRO A 154 -11.78 -15.33 -3.73
C PRO A 154 -10.36 -14.88 -3.34
N ILE A 155 -10.03 -14.98 -2.06
CA ILE A 155 -8.73 -14.55 -1.55
C ILE A 155 -7.57 -15.33 -2.19
N GLU A 156 -7.79 -16.59 -2.54
CA GLU A 156 -6.82 -17.44 -3.24
C GLU A 156 -6.50 -16.87 -4.62
N LEU A 157 -7.50 -16.35 -5.34
CA LEU A 157 -7.29 -15.73 -6.65
C LEU A 157 -6.47 -14.46 -6.52
N GLN A 158 -6.81 -13.59 -5.56
CA GLN A 158 -6.02 -12.39 -5.31
C GLN A 158 -4.58 -12.72 -4.91
N ASN A 159 -4.38 -13.65 -3.99
CA ASN A 159 -3.05 -14.07 -3.55
C ASN A 159 -2.26 -14.71 -4.69
N GLY A 160 -2.92 -15.50 -5.54
CA GLY A 160 -2.34 -16.04 -6.76
C GLY A 160 -1.80 -14.93 -7.66
N VAL A 161 -2.63 -13.94 -8.00
CA VAL A 161 -2.22 -12.82 -8.87
C VAL A 161 -1.13 -11.95 -8.23
N LYS A 162 -1.21 -11.71 -6.92
CA LYS A 162 -0.18 -10.96 -6.17
C LYS A 162 1.19 -11.61 -6.24
N ASN A 163 1.26 -12.94 -6.16
CA ASN A 163 2.51 -13.69 -6.06
C ASN A 163 3.16 -14.02 -7.41
N HIS A 164 2.50 -13.70 -8.52
CA HIS A 164 2.98 -13.96 -9.88
C HIS A 164 3.35 -12.66 -10.61
N LYS A 165 4.20 -12.79 -11.65
CA LYS A 165 4.66 -11.68 -12.49
C LYS A 165 3.74 -11.50 -13.70
N LEU A 166 3.81 -10.30 -14.29
CA LEU A 166 3.09 -10.00 -15.53
C LEU A 166 3.41 -11.05 -16.60
N GLY A 167 2.37 -11.65 -17.18
CA GLY A 167 2.46 -12.67 -18.22
C GLY A 167 2.46 -14.11 -17.70
N ASP A 168 2.68 -14.32 -16.40
CA ASP A 168 2.66 -15.67 -15.83
C ASP A 168 1.26 -16.28 -15.96
N VAL A 169 1.24 -17.59 -16.27
CA VAL A 169 0.04 -18.43 -16.24
C VAL A 169 0.21 -19.46 -15.12
N PHE A 170 -0.79 -19.55 -14.24
CA PHE A 170 -0.74 -20.39 -13.04
C PHE A 170 -2.14 -20.89 -12.68
N PHE A 171 -2.20 -21.84 -11.74
CA PHE A 171 -3.46 -22.40 -11.27
C PHE A 171 -3.81 -21.86 -9.89
N VAL A 172 -5.11 -21.67 -9.67
CA VAL A 172 -5.65 -21.30 -8.37
C VAL A 172 -6.85 -22.20 -8.08
N ASP A 173 -6.81 -22.87 -6.93
CA ASP A 173 -7.91 -23.69 -6.44
C ASP A 173 -8.55 -23.04 -5.23
N VAL A 174 -9.88 -23.09 -5.16
CA VAL A 174 -10.68 -22.70 -3.98
C VAL A 174 -11.44 -23.96 -3.52
N PRO A 175 -10.80 -24.82 -2.71
CA PRO A 175 -11.31 -26.16 -2.41
C PRO A 175 -12.71 -26.15 -1.80
N ASP A 176 -12.99 -25.23 -0.89
CA ASP A 176 -14.27 -25.11 -0.19
C ASP A 176 -15.46 -24.86 -1.14
N ARG A 177 -15.18 -24.29 -2.32
CA ARG A 177 -16.18 -24.02 -3.36
C ARG A 177 -16.04 -24.93 -4.56
N LYS A 178 -15.04 -25.81 -4.59
CA LYS A 178 -14.66 -26.63 -5.76
C LYS A 178 -14.40 -25.79 -7.01
N TRP A 179 -13.90 -24.57 -6.84
CA TRP A 179 -13.58 -23.69 -7.96
C TRP A 179 -12.14 -23.89 -8.37
N ASN A 180 -11.92 -24.11 -9.67
CA ASN A 180 -10.60 -24.35 -10.22
C ASN A 180 -10.35 -23.32 -11.32
N TYR A 181 -9.30 -22.53 -11.19
CA TYR A 181 -8.96 -21.47 -12.13
C TYR A 181 -7.65 -21.77 -12.84
N ILE A 182 -7.60 -21.51 -14.14
CA ILE A 182 -6.36 -21.17 -14.83
C ILE A 182 -6.32 -19.65 -14.93
N VAL A 183 -5.25 -19.03 -14.45
CA VAL A 183 -5.14 -17.57 -14.32
C VAL A 183 -3.93 -17.09 -15.10
N LYS A 184 -4.09 -15.99 -15.83
CA LYS A 184 -3.00 -15.25 -16.47
C LYS A 184 -2.94 -13.85 -15.88
N LYS A 185 -1.78 -13.45 -15.35
CA LYS A 185 -1.60 -12.06 -14.92
C LYS A 185 -1.44 -11.15 -16.13
N THR A 186 -2.35 -10.21 -16.32
CA THR A 186 -2.43 -9.40 -17.54
C THR A 186 -1.92 -7.97 -17.37
N TYR A 187 -1.81 -7.47 -16.14
CA TYR A 187 -1.29 -6.14 -15.84
C TYR A 187 -0.30 -6.15 -14.68
N ASN A 188 0.57 -5.13 -14.65
CA ASN A 188 1.29 -4.79 -13.43
C ASN A 188 0.31 -4.30 -12.37
N ASP A 189 0.61 -4.58 -11.11
CA ASP A 189 -0.20 -4.12 -9.98
C ASP A 189 -0.33 -2.60 -10.00
N GLN A 190 -1.57 -2.11 -9.83
CA GLN A 190 -1.82 -0.68 -9.74
C GLN A 190 -1.85 -0.28 -8.27
N ILE A 191 -0.86 0.53 -7.89
CA ILE A 191 -0.76 1.09 -6.54
C ILE A 191 -1.50 2.42 -6.52
N ASP A 192 -2.60 2.48 -5.78
CA ASP A 192 -3.29 3.72 -5.46
C ASP A 192 -2.86 4.13 -4.05
N LYS A 193 -2.06 5.19 -3.95
CA LYS A 193 -1.57 5.70 -2.67
C LYS A 193 -1.69 7.21 -2.57
N GLU A 194 -2.30 7.66 -1.48
CA GLU A 194 -2.37 9.06 -1.07
C GLU A 194 -1.83 9.19 0.35
N ILE A 195 -0.95 10.16 0.58
CA ILE A 195 -0.43 10.49 1.91
C ILE A 195 -0.70 11.96 2.23
N THR A 196 -0.92 12.25 3.51
CA THR A 196 -0.92 13.61 4.05
C THR A 196 0.38 13.84 4.80
N VAL A 197 1.12 14.87 4.42
CA VAL A 197 2.46 15.18 4.92
C VAL A 197 2.42 16.47 5.72
N LEU A 198 2.89 16.42 6.96
CA LEU A 198 3.28 17.60 7.72
C LEU A 198 4.75 17.91 7.45
N ARG A 199 5.04 19.13 7.02
CA ARG A 199 6.39 19.63 6.73
C ARG A 199 6.65 20.87 7.58
N ALA A 200 7.87 21.03 8.07
CA ALA A 200 8.35 22.31 8.58
C ALA A 200 9.87 22.42 8.42
N THR A 201 10.38 23.65 8.41
CA THR A 201 11.82 23.92 8.29
C THR A 201 12.32 24.61 9.56
N GLY A 202 13.17 23.93 10.33
CA GLY A 202 13.66 24.38 11.63
C GLY A 202 14.66 23.42 12.25
N ARG A 203 15.33 23.87 13.31
CA ARG A 203 16.16 23.01 14.18
C ARG A 203 15.27 22.28 15.18
#